data_AF-A0AA39P579-F1
#
_entry.id   AF-A0AA39P579-F1
#
_cell.length_a   1.000
_cell.length_b   1.000
_cell.length_c   1.000
_cell.angle_alpha   90.00
_cell.angle_beta   90.00
_cell.angle_gamma   90.00
#
_symmetry.space_group_name_H-M   'P 1'
#
loop_
_entity.id
_entity.type
_entity.pdbx_description
1 polymer ?
#
loop_
_entity_poly.entity_id
_entity_poly.type
_entity_poly.pdbx_seq_one_letter_code
_entity_poly.pdbx_strand_id
1 'polypeptide(L)'
;MIIWLVSSLSPQQVRDRLVAEDSIFHAKLVDYLKSVHKGDYFNGTQEEVVFNMRHVESLKPAHVDHTEVLPEAPPPHCDMGNGCNGCSEEGTTSSWWNGYRRIVDMLVNKCNVHKCKSNACEDSMLKHNTNAKGCLDNRWKCCKARFPRKLYKEMSVDKDTGHINLIKKEAWINMFVPLITYIFRCNMVMRLAVGTYVTSLCSGTAIKAVLIYVMDYITKPGLKTHVVFNCIHAIFQ
;
A
#
# COMPACT_ATOMS: atom_id res chain seq x y z
N MET A 1 -5.83 12.57 0.03
CA MET A 1 -6.47 12.87 1.33
C MET A 1 -5.38 13.30 2.30
N ILE A 2 -5.55 14.47 2.93
CA ILE A 2 -4.65 14.96 3.98
C ILE A 2 -5.51 15.04 5.24
N ILE A 3 -5.07 14.40 6.33
CA ILE A 3 -5.78 14.41 7.61
C ILE A 3 -4.89 15.09 8.65
N TRP A 4 -5.43 16.05 9.38
CA TRP A 4 -4.80 16.64 10.55
C TRP A 4 -5.40 16.02 11.81
N LEU A 5 -4.56 15.46 12.68
CA LEU A 5 -4.99 14.88 13.93
C LEU A 5 -4.70 15.86 15.07
N VAL A 6 -5.76 16.30 15.76
CA VAL A 6 -5.61 17.16 16.94
C VAL A 6 -4.78 16.41 18.00
N SER A 7 -3.85 17.11 18.63
CA SER A 7 -2.93 16.55 19.64
C SER A 7 -1.92 15.51 19.11
N SER A 8 -1.72 15.41 17.79
CA SER A 8 -0.61 14.60 17.26
C SER A 8 0.73 15.24 17.60
N LEU A 9 1.70 14.41 18.00
CA LEU A 9 3.09 14.85 18.13
C LEU A 9 3.59 15.39 16.79
N SER A 10 4.37 16.46 16.84
CA SER A 10 5.07 16.96 15.66
C SER A 10 6.12 15.93 15.20
N PRO A 11 6.47 15.93 13.91
CA PRO A 11 7.55 15.10 13.39
C PRO A 11 8.84 15.16 14.21
N GLN A 12 9.21 16.37 14.64
CA GLN A 12 10.41 16.60 15.45
C GLN A 12 10.25 15.96 16.82
N GLN A 13 9.09 16.11 17.48
CA GLN A 13 8.83 15.48 18.77
C GLN A 13 8.85 13.95 18.69
N VAL A 14 8.31 13.36 17.61
CA VAL A 14 8.39 11.91 17.38
C VAL A 14 9.85 11.49 17.20
N ARG A 15 10.62 12.21 16.38
CA ARG A 15 12.04 11.92 16.15
C ARG A 15 12.86 12.05 17.44
N ASP A 16 12.66 13.10 18.21
CA ASP A 16 13.39 13.35 19.45
C ASP A 16 13.11 12.25 20.46
N ARG A 17 11.85 11.81 20.59
CA ARG A 17 11.50 10.65 21.42
C ARG A 17 12.07 9.34 20.88
N LEU A 18 12.23 9.22 19.56
CA LEU A 18 12.85 8.05 18.94
C LEU A 18 14.37 7.97 19.18
N VAL A 19 15.03 9.11 19.17
CA VAL A 19 16.48 9.23 19.42
C VAL A 19 16.80 9.18 20.91
N ALA A 20 15.92 9.73 21.76
CA ALA A 20 16.05 9.71 23.22
C ALA A 20 15.82 8.32 23.85
N GLU A 21 15.63 7.27 23.04
CA GLU A 21 15.37 5.90 23.47
C GLU A 21 14.21 5.76 24.49
N ASP A 22 13.14 6.52 24.30
CA ASP A 22 11.91 6.40 25.09
C ASP A 22 11.26 5.03 24.82
N SER A 23 11.60 4.04 25.64
CA SER A 23 11.27 2.62 25.42
C SER A 23 9.76 2.37 25.36
N ILE A 24 8.97 3.11 26.15
CA ILE A 24 7.51 3.00 26.16
C ILE A 24 6.94 3.57 24.87
N PHE A 25 7.41 4.75 24.45
CA PHE A 25 6.99 5.35 23.19
C PHE A 25 7.37 4.48 22.01
N HIS A 26 8.60 3.96 21.98
CA HIS A 26 9.09 3.05 20.96
C HIS A 26 8.19 1.83 20.84
N ALA A 27 7.95 1.12 21.94
CA ALA A 27 7.13 -0.09 21.94
C ALA A 27 5.73 0.21 21.43
N LYS A 28 5.06 1.25 21.96
CA LYS A 28 3.70 1.62 21.55
C LYS A 28 3.64 2.06 20.08
N LEU A 29 4.61 2.83 19.60
CA LEU A 29 4.67 3.26 18.20
C LEU A 29 4.92 2.08 17.26
N VAL A 30 5.81 1.16 17.65
CA VAL A 30 6.11 -0.07 16.92
C VAL A 30 4.88 -0.95 16.82
N ASP A 31 4.21 -1.22 17.95
CA ASP A 31 2.99 -2.05 17.98
C ASP A 31 1.87 -1.43 17.17
N TYR A 32 1.68 -0.12 17.32
CA TYR A 32 0.76 0.63 16.49
C TYR A 32 1.08 0.43 15.01
N LEU A 33 2.30 0.73 14.57
CA LEU A 33 2.70 0.64 13.16
C LEU A 33 2.64 -0.79 12.59
N LYS A 34 2.87 -1.82 13.41
CA LYS A 34 2.69 -3.23 13.04
C LYS A 34 1.24 -3.63 12.86
N SER A 35 0.32 -3.07 13.66
CA SER A 35 -1.09 -3.48 13.64
C SER A 35 -1.86 -3.06 12.37
N VAL A 36 -1.23 -2.25 11.53
CA VAL A 36 -1.90 -1.38 10.56
C VAL A 36 -1.18 -1.26 9.22
N HIS A 37 0.14 -1.51 9.19
CA HIS A 37 0.91 -1.56 7.96
C HIS A 37 1.27 -2.99 7.65
N LYS A 38 1.20 -3.33 6.37
CA LYS A 38 1.72 -4.59 5.85
C LYS A 38 2.68 -4.35 4.69
N GLY A 39 3.70 -5.20 4.66
CA GLY A 39 4.68 -5.31 3.59
C GLY A 39 4.75 -6.73 3.03
N ASP A 40 3.71 -7.52 3.30
CA ASP A 40 3.50 -8.91 2.93
C ASP A 40 2.00 -9.22 2.81
N TYR A 41 1.66 -10.39 2.26
CA TYR A 41 0.28 -10.86 2.15
C TYR A 41 -0.23 -11.44 3.48
N PHE A 42 -1.54 -11.62 3.63
CA PHE A 42 -2.14 -12.27 4.78
C PHE A 42 -2.07 -13.79 4.70
N ASN A 43 -2.29 -14.36 3.51
CA ASN A 43 -2.54 -15.78 3.33
C ASN A 43 -1.41 -16.51 2.59
N GLY A 44 -0.15 -16.15 2.84
CA GLY A 44 1.02 -16.83 2.27
C GLY A 44 2.02 -15.88 1.62
N THR A 45 2.90 -16.44 0.79
CA THR A 45 3.80 -15.66 -0.07
C THR A 45 3.08 -15.14 -1.32
N GLN A 46 3.70 -14.21 -2.04
CA GLN A 46 3.17 -13.74 -3.32
C GLN A 46 2.86 -14.89 -4.28
N GLU A 47 3.74 -15.89 -4.37
CA GLU A 47 3.59 -17.04 -5.28
C GLU A 47 2.34 -17.85 -4.94
N GLU A 48 2.16 -18.20 -3.66
CA GLU A 48 1.01 -18.95 -3.16
C GLU A 48 -0.30 -18.20 -3.38
N VAL A 49 -0.29 -16.90 -3.08
CA VAL A 49 -1.45 -16.01 -3.21
C VAL A 49 -1.86 -15.86 -4.69
N VAL A 50 -0.89 -15.68 -5.60
CA VAL A 50 -1.14 -15.62 -7.06
C VAL A 50 -1.65 -16.95 -7.60
N PHE A 51 -1.07 -18.07 -7.15
CA PHE A 51 -1.53 -19.41 -7.54
C PHE A 51 -2.98 -19.64 -7.15
N ASN A 52 -3.33 -19.34 -5.89
CA ASN A 52 -4.68 -19.50 -5.37
C ASN A 52 -5.69 -18.60 -6.09
N MET A 53 -5.33 -17.37 -6.43
CA MET A 53 -6.21 -16.47 -7.20
C MET A 53 -6.52 -17.01 -8.59
N ARG A 54 -5.49 -17.40 -9.36
CA ARG A 54 -5.67 -17.93 -10.72
C ARG A 54 -6.52 -19.20 -10.71
N HIS A 55 -6.32 -20.04 -9.70
CA HIS A 55 -7.12 -21.23 -9.49
C HIS A 55 -8.59 -20.87 -9.26
N VAL A 56 -8.90 -19.91 -8.39
CA VAL A 56 -10.27 -19.44 -8.12
C VAL A 56 -10.91 -18.79 -9.36
N GLU A 57 -10.17 -17.98 -10.11
CA GLU A 57 -10.62 -17.38 -11.38
C GLU A 57 -10.98 -18.46 -12.41
N SER A 58 -10.18 -19.52 -12.50
CA SER A 58 -10.42 -20.61 -13.46
C SER A 58 -11.63 -21.50 -13.12
N LEU A 59 -12.04 -21.55 -11.86
CA LEU A 59 -13.12 -22.42 -11.38
C LEU A 59 -14.51 -21.75 -11.34
N LYS A 60 -14.59 -20.42 -11.39
CA LYS A 60 -15.85 -19.68 -11.22
C LYS A 60 -16.21 -18.89 -12.49
N PRO A 61 -17.27 -19.28 -13.22
CA PRO A 61 -17.76 -18.53 -14.40
C PRO A 61 -18.19 -17.09 -14.10
N ALA A 62 -18.46 -16.76 -12.83
CA ALA A 62 -18.91 -15.45 -12.35
C ALA A 62 -17.89 -14.82 -11.38
N HIS A 63 -16.60 -14.84 -11.73
CA HIS A 63 -15.58 -14.14 -10.93
C HIS A 63 -15.89 -12.63 -10.90
N VAL A 64 -16.13 -12.10 -9.71
CA VAL A 64 -16.33 -10.66 -9.48
C VAL A 64 -14.98 -9.99 -9.32
N ASP A 65 -14.68 -8.99 -10.15
CA ASP A 65 -13.50 -8.17 -9.91
C ASP A 65 -13.74 -7.25 -8.71
N HIS A 66 -13.04 -7.53 -7.61
CA HIS A 66 -13.13 -6.72 -6.41
C HIS A 66 -12.54 -5.30 -6.58
N THR A 67 -11.86 -4.97 -7.68
CA THR A 67 -11.52 -3.56 -7.97
C THR A 67 -12.72 -2.75 -8.47
N GLU A 68 -13.80 -3.40 -8.91
CA GLU A 68 -14.95 -2.78 -9.59
C GLU A 68 -16.23 -2.78 -8.76
N VAL A 69 -16.21 -3.36 -7.56
CA VAL A 69 -17.36 -3.41 -6.65
C VAL A 69 -17.06 -2.77 -5.31
N LEU A 70 -18.11 -2.28 -4.64
CA LEU A 70 -18.02 -1.71 -3.30
C LEU A 70 -17.60 -2.76 -2.26
N PRO A 71 -16.90 -2.36 -1.19
CA PRO A 71 -16.60 -3.25 -0.09
C PRO A 71 -17.84 -3.68 0.69
N GLU A 72 -17.83 -4.94 1.10
CA GLU A 72 -18.85 -5.49 2.00
C GLU A 72 -18.60 -4.95 3.41
N ALA A 73 -19.64 -4.40 4.04
CA ALA A 73 -19.55 -3.96 5.42
C ALA A 73 -19.34 -5.16 6.37
N PRO A 74 -18.60 -4.99 7.47
CA PRO A 74 -18.57 -6.01 8.52
C PRO A 74 -19.97 -6.22 9.10
N PRO A 75 -20.25 -7.40 9.69
CA PRO A 75 -21.47 -7.62 10.44
C PRO A 75 -21.69 -6.50 11.47
N PRO A 76 -22.95 -6.09 11.71
CA PRO A 76 -23.26 -5.02 12.65
C PRO A 76 -22.76 -5.36 14.06
N HIS A 77 -22.36 -4.33 14.79
CA HIS A 77 -21.94 -4.49 16.18
C HIS A 77 -23.11 -4.98 17.04
N CYS A 78 -22.84 -5.94 17.90
CA CYS A 78 -23.82 -6.53 18.80
C CYS A 78 -23.82 -5.69 20.08
N ASP A 79 -24.81 -4.80 20.24
CA ASP A 79 -24.92 -3.92 21.44
C ASP A 79 -25.22 -4.68 22.73
N MET A 80 -25.69 -5.93 22.60
CA MET A 80 -25.80 -6.87 23.69
C MET A 80 -24.42 -7.48 23.91
N GLY A 81 -23.72 -7.02 24.95
CA GLY A 81 -22.32 -7.36 25.25
C GLY A 81 -22.00 -8.87 25.31
N ASN A 82 -20.74 -9.21 25.64
CA ASN A 82 -20.20 -10.58 25.63
C ASN A 82 -21.22 -11.65 26.09
N GLY A 83 -21.76 -12.43 25.14
CA GLY A 83 -22.69 -13.53 25.43
C GLY A 83 -24.00 -13.59 24.62
N CYS A 84 -24.18 -12.81 23.55
CA CYS A 84 -25.36 -12.96 22.70
C CYS A 84 -25.33 -14.30 21.92
N ASN A 85 -26.36 -15.15 22.12
CA ASN A 85 -26.52 -16.45 21.46
C ASN A 85 -26.62 -16.39 19.91
N GLY A 86 -26.93 -15.22 19.34
CA GLY A 86 -26.89 -14.97 17.89
C GLY A 86 -25.56 -14.39 17.39
N CYS A 87 -24.72 -13.89 18.30
CA CYS A 87 -23.37 -13.38 18.03
C CYS A 87 -22.30 -14.45 18.36
N SER A 88 -22.67 -15.53 19.06
CA SER A 88 -21.87 -16.72 19.35
C SER A 88 -21.77 -17.70 18.17
N GLU A 89 -22.33 -17.37 17.02
CA GLU A 89 -21.80 -17.92 15.78
C GLU A 89 -20.40 -17.31 15.57
N GLU A 90 -19.39 -17.95 16.18
CA GLU A 90 -17.96 -17.75 15.90
C GLU A 90 -17.66 -17.73 14.39
N GLY A 91 -18.60 -18.20 13.55
CA GLY A 91 -18.60 -18.15 12.10
C GLY A 91 -18.82 -16.77 11.46
N THR A 92 -19.62 -15.83 11.98
CA THR A 92 -19.99 -14.64 11.17
C THR A 92 -18.87 -13.60 11.10
N THR A 93 -18.34 -13.18 12.25
CA THR A 93 -17.27 -12.18 12.32
C THR A 93 -15.94 -12.76 11.84
N SER A 94 -15.60 -13.99 12.22
CA SER A 94 -14.37 -14.66 11.77
C SER A 94 -14.39 -14.94 10.26
N SER A 95 -15.55 -15.32 9.70
CA SER A 95 -15.71 -15.49 8.25
C SER A 95 -15.51 -14.17 7.51
N TRP A 96 -16.08 -13.06 8.02
CA TRP A 96 -15.87 -11.76 7.40
C TRP A 96 -14.39 -11.35 7.42
N TRP A 97 -13.68 -11.52 8.55
CA TRP A 97 -12.24 -11.21 8.61
C TRP A 97 -11.40 -12.10 7.67
N ASN A 98 -11.77 -13.37 7.50
CA ASN A 98 -11.15 -14.25 6.51
C ASN A 98 -11.40 -13.76 5.07
N GLY A 99 -12.64 -13.38 4.76
CA GLY A 99 -13.01 -12.80 3.47
C GLY A 99 -12.26 -11.50 3.19
N TYR A 100 -12.24 -10.60 4.17
CA TYR A 100 -11.48 -9.35 4.16
C TYR A 100 -10.01 -9.59 3.82
N ARG A 101 -9.32 -10.50 4.53
CA ARG A 101 -7.91 -10.81 4.28
C ARG A 101 -7.67 -11.30 2.85
N ARG A 102 -8.53 -12.19 2.35
CA ARG A 102 -8.45 -12.70 0.97
C ARG A 102 -8.65 -11.61 -0.06
N ILE A 103 -9.65 -10.74 0.13
CA ILE A 103 -9.92 -9.61 -0.77
C ILE A 103 -8.75 -8.63 -0.76
N VAL A 104 -8.18 -8.31 0.40
CA VAL A 104 -7.00 -7.43 0.48
C VAL A 104 -5.83 -8.02 -0.28
N ASP A 105 -5.53 -9.31 -0.11
CA ASP A 105 -4.45 -9.97 -0.86
C ASP A 105 -4.69 -9.89 -2.37
N MET A 106 -5.93 -10.07 -2.84
CA MET A 106 -6.32 -9.89 -4.24
C MET A 106 -6.08 -8.47 -4.74
N LEU A 107 -6.54 -7.48 -3.98
CA LEU A 107 -6.39 -6.05 -4.31
C LEU A 107 -4.91 -5.66 -4.36
N VAL A 108 -4.10 -6.10 -3.40
CA VAL A 108 -2.66 -5.83 -3.36
C VAL A 108 -1.97 -6.45 -4.58
N ASN A 109 -2.30 -7.68 -4.93
CA ASN A 109 -1.72 -8.34 -6.09
C ASN A 109 -2.08 -7.63 -7.41
N LYS A 110 -3.33 -7.18 -7.56
CA LYS A 110 -3.78 -6.45 -8.76
C LYS A 110 -3.23 -5.03 -8.83
N CYS A 111 -3.25 -4.29 -7.71
CA CYS A 111 -3.05 -2.84 -7.72
C CYS A 111 -1.68 -2.39 -7.21
N ASN A 112 -1.03 -3.16 -6.33
CA ASN A 112 0.14 -2.69 -5.58
C ASN A 112 1.44 -3.40 -5.98
N VAL A 113 1.38 -4.44 -6.80
CA VAL A 113 2.57 -5.11 -7.37
C VAL A 113 3.16 -4.24 -8.47
N HIS A 114 4.41 -3.82 -8.27
CA HIS A 114 5.17 -3.13 -9.29
C HIS A 114 5.72 -4.13 -10.30
N LYS A 115 5.49 -3.86 -11.58
CA LYS A 115 6.13 -4.58 -12.68
C LYS A 115 6.94 -3.58 -13.51
N CYS A 116 8.26 -3.67 -13.43
CA CYS A 116 9.12 -3.07 -14.43
C CYS A 116 8.72 -3.68 -15.79
N LYS A 117 8.37 -2.88 -16.80
CA LYS A 117 8.05 -3.43 -18.13
C LYS A 117 9.20 -4.33 -18.59
N SER A 118 8.84 -5.44 -19.25
CA SER A 118 9.56 -6.68 -19.66
C SER A 118 11.03 -6.63 -20.12
N ASN A 119 11.69 -5.48 -20.09
CA ASN A 119 13.10 -5.31 -20.46
C ASN A 119 14.04 -5.21 -19.24
N ALA A 120 13.53 -5.42 -18.03
CA ALA A 120 14.32 -5.47 -16.80
C ALA A 120 14.91 -6.87 -16.56
N CYS A 121 16.18 -6.91 -16.14
CA CYS A 121 16.81 -8.02 -15.43
C CYS A 121 16.20 -8.16 -14.02
N GLU A 122 16.39 -9.30 -13.36
CA GLU A 122 15.94 -9.59 -11.99
C GLU A 122 16.35 -8.48 -10.99
N ASP A 123 17.47 -7.81 -11.24
CA ASP A 123 17.99 -6.68 -10.44
C ASP A 123 17.40 -5.29 -10.79
N SER A 124 16.30 -5.21 -11.54
CA SER A 124 15.72 -3.94 -12.01
C SER A 124 16.65 -3.10 -12.91
N MET A 125 17.69 -3.72 -13.49
CA MET A 125 18.55 -3.11 -14.49
C MET A 125 18.06 -3.46 -15.90
N LEU A 126 18.12 -2.52 -16.84
CA LEU A 126 17.77 -2.79 -18.23
C LEU A 126 18.73 -3.80 -18.87
N LYS A 127 18.21 -4.76 -19.64
CA LYS A 127 19.03 -5.58 -20.54
C LYS A 127 19.75 -4.68 -21.54
N HIS A 128 21.03 -4.97 -21.79
CA HIS A 128 21.86 -4.25 -22.75
C HIS A 128 21.13 -4.17 -24.11
N ASN A 129 21.13 -2.99 -24.73
CA ASN A 129 20.54 -2.72 -26.05
C ASN A 129 19.00 -2.63 -26.15
N THR A 130 18.29 -2.32 -25.05
CA THR A 130 16.83 -2.08 -25.09
C THR A 130 16.45 -0.63 -24.80
N ASN A 131 15.46 -0.12 -25.55
CA ASN A 131 14.87 1.19 -25.28
C ASN A 131 14.13 1.15 -23.95
N ALA A 132 14.55 2.02 -23.02
CA ALA A 132 13.95 2.17 -21.72
C ALA A 132 12.54 2.76 -21.85
N LYS A 133 11.54 2.13 -21.24
CA LYS A 133 10.16 2.67 -21.17
C LYS A 133 9.69 2.71 -19.72
N GLY A 134 8.89 3.72 -19.39
CA GLY A 134 8.27 3.86 -18.06
C GLY A 134 9.30 4.13 -16.96
N CYS A 135 9.25 3.36 -15.87
CA CYS A 135 10.08 3.61 -14.68
C CYS A 135 11.59 3.46 -14.92
N LEU A 136 12.02 2.77 -15.99
CA LEU A 136 13.42 2.56 -16.33
C LEU A 136 13.98 3.64 -17.27
N ASP A 137 13.14 4.57 -17.74
CA ASP A 137 13.53 5.63 -18.65
C ASP A 137 14.30 6.75 -17.92
N ASN A 138 15.52 6.44 -17.53
CA ASN A 138 16.47 7.35 -16.91
C ASN A 138 17.91 6.93 -17.18
N ARG A 139 18.83 7.88 -16.93
CA ARG A 139 20.28 7.71 -17.09
C ARG A 139 20.85 6.53 -16.29
N TRP A 140 20.29 6.26 -15.12
CA TRP A 140 20.80 5.23 -14.19
C TRP A 140 20.31 3.83 -14.54
N LYS A 141 19.36 3.69 -15.48
CA LYS A 141 18.78 2.41 -15.90
C LYS A 141 18.20 1.57 -14.73
N CYS A 142 17.91 2.23 -13.61
CA CYS A 142 17.29 1.65 -12.42
C CYS A 142 15.82 2.08 -12.33
N CYS A 143 15.01 1.33 -11.60
CA CYS A 143 13.60 1.69 -11.42
C CYS A 143 13.47 3.04 -10.68
N LYS A 144 12.88 4.07 -11.32
CA LYS A 144 12.56 5.38 -10.70
C LYS A 144 11.71 5.24 -9.44
N ALA A 145 10.86 4.21 -9.38
CA ALA A 145 10.04 3.92 -8.21
C ALA A 145 10.83 3.22 -7.08
N ARG A 146 12.13 2.92 -7.29
CA ARG A 146 13.07 2.30 -6.35
C ARG A 146 12.64 0.89 -5.93
N PHE A 147 12.31 0.07 -6.91
CA PHE A 147 12.16 -1.38 -6.77
C PHE A 147 13.45 -2.08 -7.23
N PRO A 148 13.80 -3.26 -6.69
CA PRO A 148 13.12 -3.93 -5.57
C PRO A 148 13.26 -3.14 -4.26
N ARG A 149 12.28 -3.27 -3.36
CA ARG A 149 12.34 -2.67 -2.03
C ARG A 149 13.26 -3.50 -1.13
N LYS A 150 13.97 -2.83 -0.22
CA LYS A 150 14.75 -3.51 0.82
C LYS A 150 13.81 -4.31 1.74
N LEU A 151 14.17 -5.56 2.01
CA LEU A 151 13.44 -6.44 2.91
C LEU A 151 13.95 -6.28 4.34
N TYR A 152 13.03 -6.46 5.29
CA TYR A 152 13.31 -6.41 6.72
C TYR A 152 12.49 -7.51 7.40
N LYS A 153 13.16 -8.47 8.03
CA LYS A 153 12.49 -9.55 8.76
C LYS A 153 11.82 -9.05 10.04
N GLU A 154 12.44 -8.05 10.65
CA GLU A 154 12.03 -7.46 11.91
C GLU A 154 11.96 -5.94 11.80
N MET A 155 11.18 -5.35 12.70
CA MET A 155 11.06 -3.90 12.80
C MET A 155 12.24 -3.33 13.58
N SER A 156 12.87 -2.27 13.08
CA SER A 156 13.98 -1.61 13.78
C SER A 156 13.87 -0.10 13.70
N VAL A 157 14.41 0.59 14.71
CA VAL A 157 14.57 2.04 14.72
C VAL A 157 16.06 2.33 14.64
N ASP A 158 16.45 3.10 13.64
CA ASP A 158 17.80 3.63 13.49
C ASP A 158 18.02 4.71 14.55
N LYS A 159 18.99 4.48 15.44
CA LYS A 159 19.22 5.30 16.64
C LYS A 159 19.70 6.71 16.32
N ASP A 160 20.46 6.87 15.22
CA ASP A 160 21.07 8.14 14.85
C ASP A 160 20.08 9.04 14.09
N THR A 161 19.23 8.43 13.28
CA THR A 161 18.31 9.15 12.40
C THR A 161 16.88 9.18 12.92
N GLY A 162 16.49 8.26 13.80
CA GLY A 162 15.10 7.99 14.17
C GLY A 162 14.30 7.30 13.06
N HIS A 163 14.97 6.78 12.03
CA HIS A 163 14.31 6.12 10.91
C HIS A 163 13.76 4.75 11.31
N ILE A 164 12.48 4.52 11.03
CA ILE A 164 11.80 3.26 11.35
C ILE A 164 11.79 2.35 10.11
N ASN A 165 12.45 1.19 10.22
CA ASN A 165 12.36 0.12 9.24
C ASN A 165 11.22 -0.82 9.63
N LEU A 166 10.21 -0.95 8.77
CA LEU A 166 9.07 -1.85 8.98
C LEU A 166 9.35 -3.23 8.42
N ILE A 167 8.67 -4.22 8.99
CA ILE A 167 8.67 -5.58 8.47
C ILE A 167 8.20 -5.56 7.02
N LYS A 168 9.03 -6.14 6.14
CA LYS A 168 8.78 -6.23 4.72
C LYS A 168 9.36 -7.53 4.18
N LYS A 169 8.48 -8.38 3.66
CA LYS A 169 8.86 -9.68 3.09
C LYS A 169 8.72 -9.74 1.58
N GLU A 170 7.91 -8.84 1.01
CA GLU A 170 7.67 -8.78 -0.43
C GLU A 170 8.36 -7.56 -1.05
N ALA A 171 9.33 -7.80 -1.92
CA ALA A 171 10.19 -6.74 -2.48
C ALA A 171 9.47 -5.89 -3.53
N TRP A 172 8.47 -6.46 -4.21
CA TRP A 172 7.81 -5.89 -5.39
C TRP A 172 6.46 -5.24 -5.10
N ILE A 173 6.01 -5.24 -3.85
CA ILE A 173 4.84 -4.47 -3.41
C ILE A 173 5.28 -3.23 -2.64
N ASN A 174 4.47 -2.17 -2.67
CA ASN A 174 4.62 -1.08 -1.70
C ASN A 174 4.15 -1.52 -0.31
N MET A 175 4.54 -0.78 0.73
CA MET A 175 3.83 -0.87 2.01
C MET A 175 2.40 -0.38 1.80
N PHE A 176 1.44 -1.04 2.45
CA PHE A 176 0.03 -0.68 2.36
C PHE A 176 -0.64 -0.77 3.73
N VAL A 177 -1.79 -0.11 3.87
CA VAL A 177 -2.66 -0.23 5.04
C VAL A 177 -3.84 -1.11 4.63
N PRO A 178 -3.98 -2.33 5.16
CA PRO A 178 -5.01 -3.28 4.74
C PRO A 178 -6.42 -2.68 4.69
N LEU A 179 -6.79 -1.88 5.71
CA LEU A 179 -8.12 -1.27 5.81
C LEU A 179 -8.36 -0.24 4.69
N ILE A 180 -7.37 0.60 4.41
CA ILE A 180 -7.44 1.59 3.34
C ILE A 180 -7.47 0.89 1.98
N THR A 181 -6.65 -0.14 1.77
CA THR A 181 -6.68 -0.95 0.55
C THR A 181 -8.06 -1.57 0.33
N TYR A 182 -8.68 -2.12 1.37
CA TYR A 182 -10.01 -2.73 1.27
C TYR A 182 -11.12 -1.73 0.90
N ILE A 183 -11.06 -0.53 1.48
CA ILE A 183 -12.07 0.53 1.26
C ILE A 183 -11.89 1.17 -0.11
N PHE A 184 -10.67 1.57 -0.47
CA PHE A 184 -10.41 2.35 -1.69
C PHE A 184 -10.12 1.50 -2.92
N ARG A 185 -9.70 0.23 -2.74
CA ARG A 185 -9.54 -0.76 -3.82
C ARG A 185 -8.60 -0.32 -4.96
N CYS A 186 -7.67 0.59 -4.64
CA CYS A 186 -6.76 1.21 -5.60
C CYS A 186 -5.30 1.05 -5.18
N ASN A 187 -4.38 1.37 -6.10
CA ASN A 187 -2.94 1.35 -5.80
C ASN A 187 -2.63 2.32 -4.67
N MET A 188 -2.06 1.79 -3.59
CA MET A 188 -1.58 2.59 -2.47
C MET A 188 -0.05 2.60 -2.47
N VAL A 189 0.54 3.80 -2.50
CA VAL A 189 1.96 4.00 -2.25
C VAL A 189 2.12 4.65 -0.89
N MET A 190 2.66 3.90 0.06
CA MET A 190 2.99 4.44 1.38
C MET A 190 4.49 4.42 1.62
N ARG A 191 5.04 5.57 2.03
CA ARG A 191 6.43 5.69 2.46
C ARG A 191 6.46 6.34 3.84
N LEU A 192 6.77 5.57 4.87
CA LEU A 192 6.91 6.11 6.23
C LEU A 192 8.28 6.75 6.40
N ALA A 193 8.29 8.07 6.56
CA ALA A 193 9.33 8.76 7.31
C ALA A 193 8.68 9.25 8.60
N VAL A 194 8.70 8.39 9.63
CA VAL A 194 8.43 8.71 11.04
C VAL A 194 6.98 9.12 11.40
N GLY A 195 6.16 8.18 11.91
CA GLY A 195 4.97 8.47 12.74
C GLY A 195 3.66 8.89 12.04
N THR A 196 2.66 7.99 12.11
CA THR A 196 1.21 8.15 11.81
C THR A 196 0.81 8.24 10.30
N TYR A 197 -0.35 7.68 9.94
CA TYR A 197 -0.67 7.14 8.59
C TYR A 197 -0.58 8.08 7.38
N VAL A 198 -0.48 7.43 6.20
CA VAL A 198 -0.37 7.99 4.83
C VAL A 198 0.83 8.92 4.71
N THR A 199 2.00 8.33 4.45
CA THR A 199 3.29 9.02 4.19
C THR A 199 3.50 10.23 5.09
N SER A 200 3.95 10.01 6.34
CA SER A 200 4.21 11.13 7.24
C SER A 200 5.20 12.12 6.63
N LEU A 201 4.73 13.34 6.39
CA LEU A 201 5.47 14.43 5.75
C LEU A 201 6.28 15.15 6.82
N CYS A 202 7.26 14.42 7.37
CA CYS A 202 7.95 14.78 8.60
C CYS A 202 8.99 15.90 8.50
N SER A 203 8.98 16.67 7.42
CA SER A 203 9.79 17.86 7.28
C SER A 203 9.07 18.88 6.41
N GLY A 204 9.35 20.17 6.64
CA GLY A 204 8.86 21.23 5.76
C GLY A 204 9.22 20.97 4.29
N THR A 205 10.36 20.32 4.03
CA THR A 205 10.77 19.89 2.69
C THR A 205 9.91 18.75 2.15
N ALA A 206 9.57 17.74 2.96
CA ALA A 206 8.69 16.65 2.55
C ALA A 206 7.26 17.14 2.25
N ILE A 207 6.73 18.05 3.09
CA ILE A 207 5.44 18.70 2.85
C ILE A 207 5.48 19.51 1.56
N LYS A 208 6.49 20.36 1.38
CA LYS A 208 6.67 21.13 0.14
C LYS A 208 6.76 20.22 -1.08
N ALA A 209 7.53 19.14 -1.00
CA ALA A 209 7.66 18.19 -2.12
C ALA A 209 6.33 17.53 -2.48
N VAL A 210 5.52 17.14 -1.50
CA VAL A 210 4.20 16.55 -1.75
C VAL A 210 3.20 17.60 -2.23
N LEU A 211 3.21 18.80 -1.67
CA LEU A 211 2.39 19.90 -2.19
C LEU A 211 2.75 20.21 -3.64
N ILE A 212 4.05 20.33 -3.97
CA ILE A 212 4.50 20.52 -5.35
C ILE A 212 4.05 19.37 -6.24
N TYR A 213 4.17 18.12 -5.79
CA TYR A 213 3.74 16.96 -6.56
C TYR A 213 2.23 16.95 -6.82
N VAL A 214 1.42 17.23 -5.80
CA VAL A 214 -0.04 17.32 -5.91
C VAL A 214 -0.43 18.49 -6.80
N MET A 215 0.20 19.65 -6.62
CA MET A 215 -0.01 20.82 -7.47
C MET A 215 0.35 20.52 -8.91
N ASP A 216 1.53 19.96 -9.21
CA ASP A 216 1.93 19.51 -10.55
C ASP A 216 0.94 18.50 -11.13
N TYR A 217 0.37 17.62 -10.31
CA TYR A 217 -0.62 16.67 -10.75
C TYR A 217 -1.97 17.34 -11.10
N ILE A 218 -2.41 18.31 -10.31
CA ILE A 218 -3.66 19.06 -10.52
C ILE A 218 -3.49 20.05 -11.68
N THR A 219 -2.34 20.71 -11.79
CA THR A 219 -2.04 21.73 -12.79
C THR A 219 -1.52 21.14 -14.09
N LYS A 220 -1.32 19.82 -14.17
CA LYS A 220 -1.02 19.14 -15.43
C LYS A 220 -2.04 19.58 -16.47
N PRO A 221 -1.61 20.20 -17.58
CA PRO A 221 -2.54 20.65 -18.60
C PRO A 221 -3.40 19.46 -19.02
N GLY A 222 -4.70 19.66 -19.08
CA GLY A 222 -5.66 18.63 -19.45
C GLY A 222 -5.25 17.94 -20.75
N LEU A 223 -5.72 16.70 -20.94
CA LEU A 223 -5.54 15.97 -22.19
C LEU A 223 -5.84 16.89 -23.36
N LYS A 224 -4.87 17.02 -24.29
CA LYS A 224 -5.05 17.83 -25.49
C LYS A 224 -6.32 17.34 -26.19
N THR A 225 -7.20 18.26 -26.59
CA THR A 225 -8.56 17.95 -27.07
C THR A 225 -8.58 16.90 -28.18
N HIS A 226 -7.57 16.88 -29.06
CA HIS A 226 -7.45 15.86 -30.11
C HIS A 226 -7.26 14.43 -29.56
N VAL A 227 -6.60 14.25 -28.41
CA VAL A 227 -6.45 12.94 -27.76
C VAL A 227 -7.79 12.46 -27.22
N VAL A 228 -8.61 13.37 -26.67
CA VAL A 228 -9.96 13.05 -26.22
C VAL A 228 -10.83 12.61 -27.40
N PHE A 229 -10.80 13.34 -28.52
CA PHE A 229 -11.53 12.95 -29.73
C PHE A 229 -11.05 11.62 -30.33
N ASN A 230 -9.73 11.35 -30.30
CA ASN A 230 -9.21 10.06 -30.74
C ASN A 230 -9.67 8.90 -29.86
N CYS A 231 -9.76 9.10 -28.53
CA CYS A 231 -10.31 8.10 -27.62
C CYS A 231 -11.79 7.85 -27.87
N ILE A 232 -12.58 8.90 -28.10
CA ILE A 232 -14.00 8.77 -28.45
C ILE A 232 -14.14 7.98 -29.76
N HIS A 233 -13.40 8.37 -30.81
CA HIS A 233 -13.42 7.69 -32.11
C HIS A 233 -13.06 6.21 -32.00
N ALA A 234 -12.06 5.85 -31.17
CA ALA A 234 -11.64 4.47 -30.96
C ALA A 234 -12.67 3.59 -30.21
N ILE A 235 -13.64 4.19 -29.51
CA ILE A 235 -14.74 3.46 -28.85
C ILE A 235 -15.92 3.24 -29.82
N PHE A 236 -16.09 4.12 -30.81
CA PHE A 236 -17.18 4.09 -31.78
C PHE A 236 -16.83 3.39 -33.12
N GLN A 237 -15.67 2.74 -33.19
CA GLN A 237 -15.26 1.82 -34.27
C GLN A 237 -15.16 0.39 -33.72
#